data_AF-A0AAN0K261-F1
#
_entry.id   AF-A0AAN0K261-F1
#
_cell.length_a   1.000
_cell.length_b   1.000
_cell.length_c   1.000
_cell.angle_alpha   90.00
_cell.angle_beta   90.00
_cell.angle_gamma   90.00
#
_symmetry.space_group_name_H-M   'P 1'
#
loop_
_entity.id
_entity.type
_entity.pdbx_description
1 polymer ?
#
loop_
_entity_poly.entity_id
_entity_poly.type
_entity_poly.pdbx_seq_one_letter_code
_entity_poly.pdbx_strand_id
1 'polypeptide(L)' 'RQKVDDDRKHEIEAAIVRIMKARKRLPHNSLVAECVEQLKNRFPPNAMIIKRRIESLIERDYLSRSPDDRKVYIYMP' A
#
# COMPACT_ATOMS: atom_id res chain seq x y z
N ARG A 1 -17.29 -11.22 12.15
CA ARG A 1 -16.50 -9.97 12.20
C ARG A 1 -15.08 -10.16 11.67
N GLN A 2 -14.34 -11.17 12.15
CA GLN A 2 -12.94 -11.42 11.74
C GLN A 2 -12.72 -11.58 10.22
N LYS A 3 -13.59 -12.34 9.50
CA LYS A 3 -13.48 -12.49 8.04
C LYS A 3 -13.48 -11.16 7.26
N VAL A 4 -14.37 -10.23 7.63
CA VAL A 4 -14.51 -8.94 6.93
C VAL A 4 -13.27 -8.07 7.10
N ASP A 5 -12.64 -8.12 8.27
CA ASP A 5 -11.42 -7.35 8.54
C ASP A 5 -10.21 -7.93 7.80
N ASP A 6 -10.15 -9.25 7.63
CA ASP A 6 -9.10 -9.89 6.84
C ASP A 6 -9.28 -9.65 5.33
N ASP A 7 -10.51 -9.70 4.82
CA ASP A 7 -10.82 -9.35 3.42
C ASP A 7 -10.38 -7.90 3.10
N ARG A 8 -10.64 -6.96 4.02
CA ARG A 8 -10.20 -5.56 3.87
C ARG A 8 -8.69 -5.42 3.83
N LYS A 9 -7.94 -6.20 4.63
CA LYS A 9 -6.46 -6.18 4.60
C LYS A 9 -5.94 -6.65 3.26
N HIS A 10 -6.48 -7.74 2.72
CA HIS A 10 -6.10 -8.27 1.41
C HIS A 10 -6.41 -7.28 0.28
N GLU A 11 -7.59 -6.63 0.33
CA GLU A 11 -7.95 -5.58 -0.64
C GLU A 11 -7.00 -4.38 -0.58
N ILE A 12 -6.57 -3.96 0.61
CA ILE A 12 -5.57 -2.89 0.77
C ILE A 12 -4.23 -3.30 0.16
N GLU A 13 -3.72 -4.50 0.49
CA GLU A 13 -2.46 -5.01 -0.08
C GLU A 13 -2.53 -5.08 -1.61
N ALA A 14 -3.62 -5.61 -2.16
CA ALA A 14 -3.83 -5.69 -3.59
C ALA A 14 -3.89 -4.31 -4.26
N ALA A 15 -4.51 -3.31 -3.62
CA ALA A 15 -4.50 -1.93 -4.11
C ALA A 15 -3.08 -1.34 -4.14
N ILE A 16 -2.31 -1.50 -3.05
CA ILE A 16 -0.92 -1.03 -2.95
C ILE A 16 -0.07 -1.66 -4.07
N VAL A 17 -0.14 -2.98 -4.24
CA VAL A 17 0.65 -3.69 -5.27
C VAL A 17 0.26 -3.24 -6.67
N ARG A 18 -1.03 -3.05 -6.98
CA ARG A 18 -1.47 -2.54 -8.30
C ARG A 18 -0.92 -1.14 -8.60
N ILE A 19 -1.01 -0.22 -7.63
CA ILE A 19 -0.49 1.15 -7.77
C ILE A 19 1.02 1.11 -8.00
N MET A 20 1.76 0.40 -7.14
CA MET A 20 3.22 0.34 -7.19
C MET A 20 3.72 -0.39 -8.44
N LYS A 21 3.04 -1.44 -8.90
CA LYS A 21 3.39 -2.15 -10.14
C LYS A 21 3.27 -1.23 -11.36
N ALA A 22 2.30 -0.31 -11.38
CA ALA A 22 2.10 0.66 -12.46
C ALA A 22 3.06 1.85 -12.37
N ARG A 23 3.27 2.41 -11.17
CA ARG A 23 4.10 3.62 -10.96
C ARG A 23 5.60 3.33 -10.87
N LYS A 24 5.97 2.11 -10.45
CA LYS A 24 7.35 1.64 -10.14
C LYS A 24 8.05 2.37 -9.00
N ARG A 25 7.85 3.67 -8.85
CA ARG A 25 8.40 4.51 -7.78
C ARG A 25 7.36 5.54 -7.35
N LEU A 26 7.10 5.68 -6.05
CA LEU A 26 6.09 6.60 -5.55
C LEU A 26 6.40 7.12 -4.14
N PRO A 27 6.22 8.42 -3.85
CA PRO A 27 6.31 8.95 -2.49
C PRO A 27 5.22 8.39 -1.57
N HIS A 28 5.51 8.29 -0.28
CA HIS A 28 4.62 7.74 0.75
C HIS A 28 3.25 8.42 0.76
N ASN A 29 3.22 9.75 0.80
CA ASN A 29 1.98 10.51 0.85
C ASN A 29 1.12 10.26 -0.39
N SER A 30 1.74 10.20 -1.57
CA SER A 30 1.06 9.89 -2.83
C SER A 30 0.52 8.47 -2.85
N LEU A 31 1.29 7.48 -2.40
CA LEU A 31 0.83 6.09 -2.31
C LEU A 31 -0.37 5.93 -1.37
N VAL A 32 -0.32 6.56 -0.20
CA VAL A 32 -1.42 6.52 0.78
C VAL A 32 -2.66 7.20 0.19
N ALA A 33 -2.51 8.37 -0.43
CA ALA A 33 -3.62 9.09 -1.06
C ALA A 33 -4.25 8.28 -2.21
N GLU A 34 -3.44 7.72 -3.12
CA GLU A 34 -3.95 6.87 -4.21
C GLU A 34 -4.65 5.61 -3.68
N CYS A 35 -4.14 4.99 -2.61
CA CYS A 35 -4.81 3.85 -1.97
C CYS A 35 -6.18 4.22 -1.38
N VAL A 36 -6.25 5.36 -0.67
CA VAL A 36 -7.52 5.86 -0.10
C VAL A 36 -8.52 6.12 -1.23
N GLU A 37 -8.09 6.78 -2.29
CA GLU A 37 -8.93 7.13 -3.42
C GLU A 37 -9.47 5.89 -4.16
N GLN A 38 -8.65 4.85 -4.35
CA GLN A 38 -9.12 3.61 -4.98
C GLN A 38 -10.10 2.81 -4.12
N LEU A 39 -9.93 2.83 -2.80
CA LEU A 39 -10.71 1.98 -1.89
C LEU A 39 -11.98 2.66 -1.37
N LYS A 40 -12.07 4.00 -1.42
CA LYS A 40 -13.20 4.77 -0.84
C LYS A 40 -14.59 4.29 -1.30
N ASN A 41 -14.69 3.80 -2.53
CA ASN A 41 -15.94 3.30 -3.12
C ASN A 41 -16.38 1.95 -2.53
N ARG A 42 -15.46 1.19 -1.92
CA ARG A 42 -15.72 -0.10 -1.27
C ARG A 42 -15.85 0.06 0.24
N PHE A 43 -14.92 0.79 0.85
CA PHE A 43 -14.91 1.13 2.27
C PHE A 43 -13.95 2.29 2.54
N PRO A 44 -14.15 3.11 3.58
CA PRO A 44 -13.16 4.12 3.97
C PRO A 44 -11.95 3.45 4.65
N PRO A 45 -10.77 3.37 4.01
CA PRO A 45 -9.62 2.72 4.64
C PRO A 45 -8.98 3.66 5.68
N ASN A 46 -8.54 3.09 6.80
CA ASN A 46 -7.77 3.84 7.79
C ASN A 46 -6.31 3.92 7.33
N ALA A 47 -5.75 5.14 7.28
CA ALA A 47 -4.36 5.38 6.91
C ALA A 47 -3.35 4.57 7.76
N MET A 48 -3.66 4.32 9.04
CA MET A 48 -2.82 3.49 9.92
C MET A 48 -2.72 2.05 9.40
N ILE A 49 -3.81 1.49 8.87
CA ILE A 49 -3.83 0.13 8.31
C ILE A 49 -3.01 0.10 7.01
N ILE A 50 -3.17 1.09 6.13
CA ILE A 50 -2.38 1.21 4.90
C ILE A 50 -0.88 1.22 5.23
N LYS A 51 -0.45 2.04 6.20
CA LYS A 51 0.95 2.08 6.64
C LYS A 51 1.46 0.72 7.11
N ARG A 52 0.69 0.01 7.95
CA ARG A 52 1.04 -1.35 8.41
C ARG A 52 1.12 -2.36 7.26
N ARG A 53 0.31 -2.20 6.21
CA ARG A 53 0.35 -3.06 5.02
C ARG A 53 1.56 -2.76 4.14
N ILE A 54 1.95 -1.49 4.01
CA ILE A 54 3.18 -1.11 3.31
C ILE A 54 4.41 -1.74 3.97
N GLU A 55 4.55 -1.67 5.30
CA GLU A 55 5.69 -2.31 5.99
C GLU A 55 5.70 -3.83 5.77
N SER A 56 4.53 -4.49 5.84
CA SER A 56 4.43 -5.93 5.57
C SER A 56 4.80 -6.30 4.13
N LEU A 57 4.54 -5.43 3.16
CA LEU A 57 4.95 -5.62 1.76
C LEU A 57 6.45 -5.38 1.57
N ILE A 58 7.09 -4.56 2.39
CA ILE A 58 8.55 -4.41 2.42
C ILE A 58 9.21 -5.65 3.02
N GLU A 59 8.69 -6.16 4.14
CA GLU A 59 9.18 -7.40 4.78
C GLU A 59 9.08 -8.63 3.87
N ARG A 60 8.18 -8.61 2.89
CA ARG A 60 7.96 -9.66 1.90
C ARG A 60 8.62 -9.37 0.54
N ASP A 61 9.51 -8.38 0.48
CA ASP A 61 10.26 -7.98 -0.70
C ASP A 61 9.40 -7.59 -1.91
N TYR A 62 8.14 -7.18 -1.73
CA TYR A 62 7.31 -6.60 -2.81
C TYR A 62 7.62 -5.12 -3.03
N LEU A 63 8.09 -4.43 -1.98
CA LEU A 63 8.45 -3.02 -2.00
C LEU A 63 9.80 -2.83 -1.33
N SER A 64 10.53 -1.80 -1.73
CA SER A 64 11.73 -1.33 -1.05
C SER A 64 11.67 0.18 -0.85
N ARG A 65 12.43 0.71 0.11
CA ARG A 65 12.62 2.16 0.26
C ARG A 65 13.74 2.61 -0.67
N SER A 66 13.57 3.78 -1.29
CA SER A 66 14.63 4.38 -2.11
C SER A 66 15.89 4.60 -1.26
N PRO A 67 17.09 4.32 -1.79
CA PRO A 67 18.33 4.61 -1.08
C PRO A 67 18.53 6.11 -0.85
N ASP A 68 18.03 6.95 -1.77
CA ASP A 68 18.16 8.41 -1.70
C ASP A 68 17.13 9.07 -0.77
N ASP A 69 15.91 8.51 -0.69
CA ASP A 69 14.82 9.04 0.13
C ASP A 69 13.95 7.92 0.70
N ARG A 70 14.00 7.74 2.02
CA ARG A 70 13.22 6.73 2.76
C ARG A 70 11.71 6.94 2.69
N LYS A 71 11.25 8.12 2.25
CA LYS A 71 9.84 8.45 2.01
C LYS A 71 9.37 8.02 0.63
N VAL A 72 10.25 7.51 -0.24
CA VAL A 72 9.91 7.00 -1.56
C VAL A 72 9.98 5.48 -1.56
N TYR A 73 8.95 4.84 -2.09
CA TYR A 73 8.89 3.40 -2.26
C TYR A 73 9.19 3.02 -3.71
N ILE A 74 9.80 1.86 -3.90
CA ILE A 74 10.13 1.25 -5.18
C ILE A 74 9.46 -0.13 -5.24
N TYR A 75 8.82 -0.44 -6.36
CA TYR A 75 8.24 -1.76 -6.60
C TYR A 75 9.32 -2.77 -6.95
N MET A 76 9.28 -3.93 -6.29
CA MET A 76 10.19 -5.05 -6.53
C MET A 76 9.46 -6.13 -7.36
N PRO A 77 10.00 -6.50 -8.54
CA PRO A 77 9.44 -7.55 -9.39
C PRO A 77 9.54 -8.96 -8.81
#